data_AF-A0A5D2DTT4-F1
#
_entry.id   AF-A0A5D2DTT4-F1
#
_cell.length_a   1.000
_cell.length_b   1.000
_cell.length_c   1.000
_cell.angle_alpha   90.00
_cell.angle_beta   90.00
_cell.angle_gamma   90.00
#
_symmetry.space_group_name_H-M   'P 1'
#
loop_
_entity.id
_entity.type
_entity.pdbx_description
1 polymer ?
#
loop_
_entity_poly.entity_id
_entity_poly.type
_entity_poly.pdbx_seq_one_letter_code
_entity_poly.pdbx_strand_id
1 'polypeptide(L)' 'MLQLFFTVAFSAVPLTLYVPPIRSLSLFVETIEDMLRQTTLYTLRVYPRIRLGFSRIFHSIFRLSR' A
#
# COMPACT_ATOMS: atom_id res chain seq x y z
N MET A 1 -31.84 -23.03 15.13
CA MET A 1 -31.40 -21.71 14.63
C MET A 1 -30.36 -21.05 15.54
N LEU A 2 -30.60 -20.91 16.85
CA LEU A 2 -29.65 -20.29 17.79
C LEU A 2 -28.27 -20.97 17.86
N GLN A 3 -28.21 -22.29 17.68
CA GLN A 3 -26.97 -23.04 17.75
C GLN A 3 -25.97 -22.64 16.64
N LEU A 4 -26.46 -22.38 15.42
CA LEU A 4 -25.63 -21.88 14.32
C LEU A 4 -25.10 -20.47 14.60
N PHE A 5 -25.89 -19.63 15.26
CA PHE A 5 -25.49 -18.28 15.64
C PHE A 5 -24.33 -18.29 16.64
N PHE A 6 -24.40 -19.16 17.66
CA PHE A 6 -23.29 -19.32 18.60
C PHE A 6 -22.04 -19.90 17.92
N THR A 7 -22.17 -20.91 17.06
CA THR A 7 -21.03 -21.47 16.32
C THR A 7 -20.32 -20.43 15.47
N VAL A 8 -21.06 -19.57 14.77
CA VAL A 8 -20.48 -18.48 13.97
C VAL A 8 -19.82 -17.44 14.88
N ALA A 9 -20.47 -17.06 15.98
CA ALA A 9 -19.91 -16.10 16.94
C ALA A 9 -18.60 -16.61 17.57
N PHE A 10 -18.57 -17.86 18.05
CA PHE A 10 -17.36 -18.46 18.64
C PHE A 10 -16.23 -18.67 17.62
N SER A 11 -16.56 -18.89 16.34
CA SER A 11 -15.58 -18.96 15.25
C SER A 11 -15.01 -17.59 14.85
N ALA A 12 -15.81 -16.52 14.99
CA ALA A 12 -15.39 -15.16 14.67
C ALA A 12 -14.60 -14.47 15.80
N VAL A 13 -14.70 -14.94 17.05
CA VAL A 13 -13.98 -14.38 18.21
C VAL A 13 -12.43 -14.40 18.06
N PRO A 14 -11.79 -15.47 17.56
CA PRO A 14 -10.36 -15.45 17.26
C PRO A 14 -9.99 -14.48 16.14
N LEU A 15 -10.87 -14.30 15.14
CA LEU A 15 -10.66 -13.36 14.04
C LEU A 15 -10.68 -11.91 14.50
N THR A 16 -11.51 -11.56 15.48
CA THR A 16 -11.52 -10.20 16.04
C THR A 16 -10.33 -9.91 16.93
N LEU A 17 -9.67 -10.94 17.50
CA LEU A 17 -8.39 -10.80 18.20
C LEU A 17 -7.21 -10.66 17.24
N TYR A 18 -7.32 -11.16 16.01
CA TYR A 18 -6.28 -11.08 14.98
C TYR A 18 -6.32 -9.76 14.19
N VAL A 19 -7.52 -9.18 14.04
CA VAL A 19 -7.67 -7.87 13.42
C VAL A 19 -7.34 -6.81 14.47
N PRO A 20 -6.24 -6.05 14.30
CA PRO A 20 -5.90 -4.99 15.23
C PRO A 20 -7.08 -3.98 15.25
N PRO A 21 -7.58 -3.58 16.44
CA PRO A 21 -8.73 -2.67 16.54
C PRO A 21 -8.51 -1.40 15.71
N ILE A 22 -9.58 -0.71 15.33
CA ILE A 22 -9.52 0.49 14.46
C ILE A 22 -8.51 1.54 14.98
N ARG A 23 -8.27 1.60 16.31
CA ARG A 23 -7.24 2.43 16.95
C ARG A 23 -5.79 2.07 16.59
N SER A 24 -5.50 0.82 16.28
CA SER A 24 -4.17 0.39 15.79
C SER A 24 -4.05 0.52 14.28
N LEU A 25 -5.16 0.61 13.54
CA LEU A 25 -5.11 0.98 12.13
C LEU A 25 -4.59 2.41 11.95
N SER A 26 -4.88 3.35 12.86
CA SER A 26 -4.31 4.70 12.76
C SER A 26 -2.78 4.70 12.94
N LEU A 27 -2.26 3.94 13.90
CA LEU A 27 -0.80 3.78 14.09
C LEU A 27 -0.14 3.04 12.93
N PHE A 28 -0.82 2.04 12.37
CA PHE A 28 -0.36 1.33 11.17
C PHE A 28 -0.31 2.27 9.96
N VAL A 29 -1.37 3.04 9.73
CA VAL A 29 -1.44 4.05 8.65
C VAL A 29 -0.35 5.10 8.84
N GLU A 30 -0.14 5.59 10.06
CA GLU A 30 0.93 6.54 10.38
C GLU A 30 2.34 5.97 10.07
N THR A 31 2.57 4.69 10.40
CA THR A 31 3.84 4.01 10.11
C THR A 31 4.04 3.83 8.59
N ILE A 32 2.99 3.44 7.87
CA ILE A 32 3.00 3.32 6.41
C ILE A 32 3.22 4.69 5.77
N GLU A 33 2.58 5.74 6.26
CA GLU A 33 2.74 7.09 5.76
C GLU A 33 4.17 7.60 5.98
N ASP A 34 4.80 7.32 7.13
CA ASP A 34 6.19 7.69 7.36
C ASP A 34 7.17 6.89 6.47
N MET A 35 6.95 5.58 6.31
CA MET A 35 7.70 4.78 5.35
C MET A 35 7.53 5.29 3.91
N LEU A 36 6.30 5.60 3.52
CA LEU A 36 5.99 6.17 2.21
C LEU A 36 6.59 7.55 2.05
N ARG A 37 6.63 8.39 3.09
CA ARG A 37 7.22 9.72 3.04
C ARG A 37 8.73 9.64 2.89
N GLN A 38 9.40 8.75 3.61
CA GLN A 38 10.84 8.54 3.46
C GLN A 38 11.20 8.00 2.08
N THR A 39 10.45 7.00 1.59
CA THR A 39 10.65 6.44 0.24
C THR A 39 10.26 7.43 -0.85
N THR A 40 9.22 8.24 -0.65
CA THR A 40 8.77 9.26 -1.60
C THR A 40 9.67 10.47 -1.59
N LEU A 41 10.30 10.87 -0.47
CA LEU A 41 11.32 11.94 -0.48
C LEU A 41 12.58 11.50 -1.23
N TYR A 42 13.00 10.24 -1.05
CA TYR A 42 14.09 9.64 -1.81
C TYR A 42 13.73 9.51 -3.29
N THR A 43 12.52 9.04 -3.58
CA THR A 43 12.01 8.87 -4.93
C THR A 43 11.72 10.21 -5.59
N LEU A 44 11.19 11.24 -4.93
CA LEU A 44 10.88 12.57 -5.48
C LEU A 44 12.11 13.30 -5.99
N ARG A 45 13.27 13.06 -5.39
CA ARG A 45 14.53 13.63 -5.89
C ARG A 45 15.05 12.87 -7.11
N VAL A 46 14.82 11.56 -7.15
CA VAL A 46 15.25 10.66 -8.23
C VAL A 46 14.25 10.66 -9.40
N TYR A 47 12.97 10.92 -9.14
CA TYR A 47 11.83 10.88 -10.06
C TYR A 47 11.93 11.90 -11.20
N PRO A 48 12.30 13.19 -11.00
CA PRO A 48 12.47 14.11 -12.12
C PRO A 48 13.63 13.69 -13.02
N ARG A 49 14.70 13.11 -12.44
CA ARG A 49 15.85 12.60 -13.21
C ARG A 49 15.47 11.36 -14.03
N ILE A 50 14.79 10.39 -13.41
CA ILE A 50 14.29 9.20 -14.08
C ILE A 50 13.27 9.58 -15.15
N ARG A 51 12.29 10.44 -14.85
CA ARG A 51 11.26 10.88 -15.79
C ARG A 51 11.85 11.52 -17.04
N LEU A 52 12.87 12.37 -16.91
CA LEU A 52 13.56 12.97 -18.06
C LEU A 52 14.32 11.93 -18.89
N GLY A 53 15.04 11.00 -18.25
CA GLY A 53 15.70 9.89 -18.94
C GLY A 53 14.71 8.98 -19.66
N PHE A 54 13.62 8.62 -18.99
CA PHE A 54 12.56 7.77 -19.53
C PHE A 54 11.83 8.45 -20.70
N SER A 55 11.56 9.75 -20.62
CA SER A 55 10.98 10.50 -21.74
C SER A 55 11.89 10.46 -22.98
N ARG A 56 13.20 10.60 -22.82
CA ARG A 56 14.17 10.49 -23.92
C ARG A 56 14.20 9.08 -24.52
N ILE A 57 14.23 8.05 -23.67
CA ILE A 57 14.23 6.65 -24.10
C ILE A 57 12.93 6.32 -24.81
N PHE A 58 11.78 6.69 -24.25
CA PHE A 58 10.47 6.43 -24.81
C PHE A 58 10.27 7.15 -26.15
N HIS A 59 10.73 8.40 -26.26
CA HIS A 59 10.71 9.13 -27.52
C HIS A 59 11.63 8.48 -28.58
N SER A 60 12.81 7.99 -28.17
CA SER A 60 13.72 7.27 -29.07
C SER A 60 13.14 5.93 -29.53
N ILE A 61 12.53 5.16 -28.63
CA ILE A 61 11.86 3.89 -28.94
C ILE A 61 10.67 4.13 -29.87
N PHE A 62 9.83 5.12 -29.57
CA PHE A 62 8.68 5.46 -30.41
C PHE A 62 9.09 5.93 -31.80
N ARG A 63 10.19 6.70 -31.90
CA ARG A 63 10.75 7.11 -33.21
C ARG A 63 11.37 5.94 -33.97
N LEU A 64 11.96 4.96 -33.28
CA LEU A 64 12.55 3.76 -33.91
C LEU A 64 11.48 2.75 -34.34
N SER A 65 10.30 2.80 -33.70
CA SER A 65 9.16 1.91 -33.97
C SER A 65 8.27 2.37 -35.15
N ARG A 66 8.58 3.50 -35.78
CA ARG A 66 7.86 4.04 -36.95
C ARG A 66 8.78 4.04 -38.17
#